data_AF-A0A1H2UEZ6-F1
#
_entry.id   AF-A0A1H2UEZ6-F1
#
_cell.length_a   1.000
_cell.length_b   1.000
_cell.length_c   1.000
_cell.angle_alpha   90.00
_cell.angle_beta   90.00
_cell.angle_gamma   90.00
#
_symmetry.space_group_name_H-M   'P 1'
#
loop_
_entity.id
_entity.type
_entity.pdbx_description
1 polymer ?
#
loop_
_entity_poly.entity_id
_entity_poly.type
_entity_poly.pdbx_seq_one_letter_code
_entity_poly.pdbx_strand_id
1 'polypeptide(L)'
;MEENINFELKVINPIEEIITVSASVDSGWSGGRYQVSLSYNPARKVFIVSAPNYWVSMETTKPHKCANKISEHGISRNDALTIEAIVNQLLLPALRKKMDAAEEFENHVYSHSVMGYVRQNLDLEANDDSKDMEIAQMSRNEVFDRVLEWNGFIGYGSTVRDWVEGVYGVKLSKIRM
;
A
#
# COMPACT_ATOMS: atom_id res chain seq x y z
N MET A 1 -2.58 -46.69 9.15
CA MET A 1 -3.45 -45.81 8.35
C MET A 1 -2.92 -44.41 8.56
N GLU A 2 -2.14 -43.91 7.62
CA GLU A 2 -1.67 -42.52 7.63
C GLU A 2 -2.74 -41.68 6.93
N GLU A 3 -3.37 -40.76 7.67
CA GLU A 3 -4.26 -39.77 7.10
C GLU A 3 -3.43 -38.76 6.31
N ASN A 4 -3.52 -38.83 4.98
CA ASN A 4 -2.99 -37.81 4.10
C ASN A 4 -3.82 -36.53 4.28
N ILE A 5 -3.31 -35.60 5.07
CA ILE A 5 -3.85 -34.24 5.19
C ILE A 5 -3.45 -33.50 3.91
N ASN A 6 -4.43 -33.32 3.02
CA ASN A 6 -4.23 -32.63 1.75
C ASN A 6 -4.34 -31.11 2.00
N PHE A 7 -3.24 -30.38 1.87
CA PHE A 7 -3.23 -28.92 1.95
C PHE A 7 -3.56 -28.33 0.57
N GLU A 8 -4.81 -27.91 0.36
CA GLU A 8 -5.15 -27.10 -0.81
C GLU A 8 -4.76 -25.63 -0.56
N LEU A 9 -3.75 -25.16 -1.29
CA LEU A 9 -3.46 -23.73 -1.42
C LEU A 9 -4.57 -23.08 -2.25
N LYS A 10 -5.57 -22.50 -1.58
CA LYS A 10 -6.50 -21.59 -2.24
C LYS A 10 -5.75 -20.31 -2.57
N VAL A 11 -5.61 -20.03 -3.86
CA VAL A 11 -5.19 -18.72 -4.36
C VAL A 11 -6.24 -17.72 -3.91
N ILE A 12 -5.88 -16.90 -2.93
CA ILE A 12 -6.70 -15.80 -2.46
C ILE A 12 -6.50 -14.67 -3.49
N ASN A 13 -7.59 -14.00 -3.89
CA ASN A 13 -7.55 -12.74 -4.67
C ASN A 13 -6.42 -11.84 -4.17
N PRO A 14 -5.79 -11.00 -5.02
CA PRO A 14 -4.62 -10.20 -4.62
C PRO A 14 -4.92 -9.52 -3.29
N ILE A 15 -4.30 -10.05 -2.24
CA ILE A 15 -4.52 -9.58 -0.88
C ILE A 15 -3.92 -8.19 -0.88
N GLU A 16 -4.74 -7.17 -0.60
CA GLU A 16 -4.25 -5.82 -0.33
C GLU A 16 -2.98 -5.95 0.54
N GLU A 17 -1.84 -5.53 -0.01
CA GLU A 17 -0.53 -5.93 0.50
C GLU A 17 -0.36 -5.47 1.95
N ILE A 18 0.15 -6.34 2.82
CA ILE A 18 0.43 -5.95 4.21
C ILE A 18 1.60 -4.97 4.21
N ILE A 19 1.30 -3.70 4.47
CA ILE A 19 2.31 -2.64 4.49
C ILE A 19 3.04 -2.68 5.84
N THR A 20 4.37 -2.80 5.79
CA THR A 20 5.22 -2.89 6.99
C THR A 20 6.31 -1.82 7.04
N VAL A 21 6.55 -1.31 8.24
CA VAL A 21 7.70 -0.46 8.59
C VAL A 21 8.36 -0.98 9.86
N SER A 22 9.67 -0.77 9.99
CA SER A 22 10.45 -1.21 11.14
C SER A 22 11.49 -0.18 11.53
N ALA A 23 11.79 -0.11 12.83
CA ALA A 23 12.83 0.73 13.38
C ALA A 23 13.69 -0.06 14.36
N SER A 24 14.97 0.31 14.41
CA SER A 24 15.90 -0.11 15.47
C SER A 24 16.38 1.13 16.21
N VAL A 25 16.12 1.20 17.51
CA VAL A 25 16.46 2.36 18.36
C VAL A 25 17.39 1.90 19.48
N ASP A 26 18.52 2.58 19.62
CA ASP A 26 19.41 2.42 20.78
C ASP A 26 19.04 3.49 21.81
N SER A 27 18.63 3.07 23.01
CA SER A 27 18.12 3.97 24.04
C SER A 27 19.22 4.67 24.86
N GLY A 28 20.49 4.30 24.68
CA GLY A 28 21.66 5.01 25.21
C GLY A 28 21.82 5.08 26.75
N TRP A 29 20.78 4.78 27.54
CA TRP A 29 20.81 4.84 29.00
C TRP A 29 20.26 3.54 29.59
N SER A 30 21.16 2.60 29.90
CA SER A 30 20.87 1.35 30.66
C SER A 30 19.73 0.43 30.17
N GLY A 31 19.05 0.70 29.05
CA GLY A 31 17.72 0.12 28.74
C GLY A 31 17.59 -0.67 27.43
N GLY A 32 18.70 -1.14 26.83
CA GLY A 32 18.67 -2.08 25.71
C GLY A 32 18.40 -1.47 24.33
N ARG A 33 18.66 -2.30 23.30
CA ARG A 33 18.36 -2.03 21.89
C ARG A 33 16.93 -2.48 21.60
N TYR A 34 16.12 -1.60 21.02
CA TYR A 34 14.74 -1.90 20.64
C TYR A 34 14.67 -2.18 19.15
N GLN A 35 14.12 -3.33 18.78
CA GLN A 35 13.68 -3.62 17.42
C GLN A 35 12.16 -3.68 17.45
N VAL A 36 11.51 -2.82 16.68
CA VAL A 36 10.04 -2.72 16.63
C VAL A 36 9.60 -2.61 15.18
N SER A 37 8.57 -3.37 14.81
CA SER A 37 7.88 -3.22 13.53
C SER A 37 6.40 -2.93 13.73
N LEU A 38 5.84 -2.18 12.78
CA LEU A 38 4.42 -1.91 12.68
C LEU A 38 3.98 -2.29 11.27
N SER A 39 2.99 -3.17 11.20
CA SER A 39 2.34 -3.56 9.94
C SER A 39 0.87 -3.16 9.96
N TYR A 40 0.32 -2.85 8.80
CA TYR A 40 -1.13 -2.68 8.61
C TYR A 40 -1.65 -3.77 7.68
N ASN A 41 -2.66 -4.49 8.14
CA ASN A 41 -3.42 -5.43 7.34
C ASN A 41 -4.71 -4.73 6.87
N PRO A 42 -4.77 -4.28 5.61
CA PRO A 42 -5.91 -3.52 5.09
C PRO A 42 -7.18 -4.37 4.97
N ALA A 43 -7.07 -5.65 4.57
CA ALA A 43 -8.20 -6.58 4.47
C ALA A 43 -8.94 -6.77 5.81
N ARG A 44 -8.20 -6.72 6.93
CA ARG A 44 -8.75 -6.87 8.29
C ARG A 44 -8.90 -5.54 9.04
N LYS A 45 -8.38 -4.44 8.50
CA LYS A 45 -8.32 -3.11 9.14
C LYS A 45 -7.68 -3.15 10.53
N VAL A 46 -6.58 -3.89 10.67
CA VAL A 46 -5.84 -4.04 11.94
C VAL A 46 -4.36 -3.72 11.76
N PHE A 47 -3.74 -3.26 12.85
CA PHE A 47 -2.29 -3.09 12.94
C PHE A 47 -1.68 -4.28 13.67
N ILE A 48 -0.48 -4.68 13.26
CA ILE A 48 0.34 -5.66 13.94
C ILE A 48 1.55 -4.92 14.50
N VAL A 49 1.67 -4.89 15.84
CA VAL A 49 2.85 -4.35 16.52
C VAL A 49 3.72 -5.53 16.92
N SER A 50 4.96 -5.55 16.47
CA SER A 50 5.92 -6.60 16.83
C SER A 50 7.16 -6.00 17.45
N ALA A 51 7.62 -6.62 18.55
CA ALA A 51 8.86 -6.30 19.24
C ALA A 51 9.66 -7.61 19.38
N PRO A 52 10.40 -8.03 18.34
CA PRO A 52 11.06 -9.35 18.30
C PRO A 52 12.06 -9.58 19.43
N ASN A 53 12.72 -8.53 19.93
CA ASN A 53 13.62 -8.63 21.09
C ASN A 53 12.91 -9.10 22.37
N TYR A 54 11.58 -9.00 22.40
CA TYR A 54 10.72 -9.43 23.50
C TYR A 54 9.83 -10.61 23.11
N TRP A 55 9.99 -11.18 21.90
CA TRP A 55 9.15 -12.28 21.39
C TRP A 55 7.65 -11.96 21.38
N VAL A 56 7.31 -10.68 21.19
CA VAL A 56 5.91 -10.22 21.17
C VAL A 56 5.51 -9.78 19.78
N SER A 57 4.34 -10.24 19.36
CA SER A 57 3.58 -9.72 18.23
C SER A 57 2.11 -9.69 18.61
N MET A 58 1.43 -8.58 18.34
CA MET A 58 0.02 -8.43 18.69
C MET A 58 -0.76 -7.62 17.65
N GLU A 59 -2.02 -8.01 17.47
CA GLU A 59 -2.97 -7.25 16.66
C GLU A 59 -3.68 -6.18 17.49
N THR A 60 -3.87 -4.99 16.93
CA THR A 60 -4.61 -3.90 17.57
C THR A 60 -5.24 -2.96 16.54
N THR A 61 -6.37 -2.37 16.89
CA THR A 61 -6.97 -1.26 16.13
C THR A 61 -6.48 0.11 16.62
N LYS A 62 -5.75 0.14 17.75
CA LYS A 62 -5.24 1.35 18.41
C LYS A 62 -3.74 1.23 18.66
N PRO A 63 -2.90 1.25 17.61
CA PRO A 63 -1.45 1.12 17.74
C PRO A 63 -0.83 2.23 18.59
N HIS A 64 -1.50 3.39 18.70
CA HIS A 64 -1.05 4.52 19.51
C HIS A 64 -1.24 4.35 21.03
N LYS A 65 -1.93 3.28 21.45
CA LYS A 65 -2.16 2.89 22.86
C LYS A 65 -1.77 1.42 23.06
N CYS A 66 -0.64 1.02 22.49
CA CYS A 66 -0.19 -0.37 22.49
C CYS A 66 0.45 -0.81 23.80
N ALA A 67 0.95 0.10 24.65
CA ALA A 67 1.72 -0.25 25.84
C ALA A 67 0.98 -1.18 26.81
N ASN A 68 -0.31 -0.93 27.07
CA ASN A 68 -1.10 -1.78 27.98
C ASN A 68 -1.18 -3.22 27.46
N LYS A 69 -1.48 -3.38 26.17
CA LYS A 69 -1.65 -4.69 25.56
C LYS A 69 -0.31 -5.43 25.42
N ILE A 70 0.77 -4.70 25.12
CA ILE A 70 2.14 -5.25 25.10
C ILE A 70 2.55 -5.74 26.49
N SER A 71 2.21 -5.00 27.55
CA SER A 71 2.56 -5.41 28.92
C SER A 71 1.85 -6.68 29.40
N GLU A 72 0.73 -7.08 28.78
CA GLU A 72 0.07 -8.37 29.06
C GLU A 72 0.96 -9.57 28.67
N HIS A 73 1.97 -9.35 27.81
CA HIS A 73 2.92 -10.37 27.38
C HIS A 73 4.20 -10.42 28.24
N GLY A 74 4.16 -9.90 29.47
CA GLY A 74 5.28 -9.98 30.42
C GLY A 74 6.42 -8.99 30.17
N ILE A 75 6.21 -7.99 29.30
CA ILE A 75 7.14 -6.89 29.07
C ILE A 75 7.02 -5.87 30.20
N SER A 76 8.16 -5.33 30.67
CA SER A 76 8.17 -4.32 31.72
C SER A 76 7.38 -3.08 31.29
N ARG A 77 6.76 -2.38 32.25
CA ARG A 77 5.95 -1.21 31.93
C ARG A 77 6.75 -0.12 31.21
N ASN A 78 8.02 0.06 31.57
CA ASN A 78 8.89 1.05 30.95
C ASN A 78 9.22 0.67 29.50
N ASP A 79 9.58 -0.60 29.24
CA ASP A 79 9.87 -1.05 27.88
C ASP A 79 8.62 -0.98 27.00
N ALA A 80 7.45 -1.32 27.53
CA ALA A 80 6.18 -1.21 26.82
C ALA A 80 5.85 0.26 26.45
N LEU A 81 6.13 1.21 27.34
CA LEU A 81 5.98 2.65 27.05
C LEU A 81 7.01 3.14 26.01
N THR A 82 8.25 2.65 26.08
CA THR A 82 9.28 2.95 25.07
C THR A 82 8.88 2.42 23.70
N ILE A 83 8.36 1.19 23.62
CA ILE A 83 7.84 0.62 22.37
C ILE A 83 6.67 1.47 21.84
N GLU A 84 5.74 1.88 22.69
CA GLU A 84 4.63 2.77 22.28
C GLU A 84 5.14 4.12 21.76
N ALA A 85 6.16 4.70 22.39
CA ALA A 85 6.78 5.93 21.90
C ALA A 85 7.42 5.74 20.52
N ILE A 86 8.14 4.63 20.29
CA ILE A 86 8.69 4.28 18.96
C ILE A 86 7.58 4.14 17.93
N VAL A 87 6.48 3.45 18.28
CA VAL A 87 5.31 3.29 17.40
C VAL A 87 4.72 4.65 17.05
N ASN A 88 4.51 5.53 18.03
CA ASN A 88 3.86 6.82 17.84
C ASN A 88 4.72 7.84 17.08
N GLN A 89 6.01 7.92 17.41
CA GLN A 89 6.88 8.99 16.91
C GLN A 89 7.57 8.63 15.60
N LEU A 90 7.83 7.34 15.34
CA LEU A 90 8.59 6.90 14.18
C LEU A 90 7.74 6.07 13.22
N LEU A 91 7.13 4.99 13.73
CA LEU A 91 6.53 3.98 12.85
C LEU A 91 5.18 4.42 12.28
N LEU A 92 4.29 5.02 13.09
CA LEU A 92 2.98 5.47 12.62
C LEU A 92 3.08 6.53 11.51
N PRO A 93 3.91 7.60 11.65
CA PRO A 93 4.12 8.55 10.57
C PRO A 93 4.70 7.90 9.31
N ALA A 94 5.70 7.03 9.45
CA ALA A 94 6.33 6.35 8.32
C ALA A 94 5.35 5.40 7.61
N LEU A 95 4.52 4.68 8.37
CA LEU A 95 3.51 3.78 7.84
C LEU A 95 2.42 4.54 7.11
N ARG A 96 1.92 5.65 7.69
CA ARG A 96 0.95 6.52 7.02
C ARG A 96 1.49 7.02 5.70
N LYS A 97 2.72 7.52 5.65
CA LYS A 97 3.36 7.94 4.39
C LYS A 97 3.42 6.81 3.35
N LYS A 98 3.70 5.57 3.77
CA LYS A 98 3.65 4.41 2.86
C LYS A 98 2.23 4.06 2.43
N MET A 99 1.25 4.16 3.32
CA MET A 99 -0.16 3.92 3.01
C MET A 99 -0.69 4.98 2.04
N ASP A 100 -0.38 6.25 2.26
CA ASP A 100 -0.77 7.35 1.37
C ASP A 100 -0.13 7.17 -0.02
N ALA A 101 1.15 6.78 -0.09
CA ALA A 101 1.81 6.46 -1.35
C ALA A 101 1.22 5.21 -2.04
N ALA A 102 0.79 4.21 -1.27
CA ALA A 102 0.14 3.01 -1.80
C ALA A 102 -1.28 3.30 -2.28
N GLU A 103 -2.04 4.14 -1.57
CA GLU A 103 -3.37 4.60 -1.97
C GLU A 103 -3.28 5.54 -3.18
N GLU A 104 -2.26 6.40 -3.25
CA GLU A 104 -1.94 7.14 -4.48
C GLU A 104 -1.64 6.18 -5.61
N PHE A 105 -0.77 5.19 -5.43
CA PHE A 105 -0.47 4.19 -6.46
C PHE A 105 -1.70 3.42 -6.90
N GLU A 106 -2.52 2.93 -5.96
CA GLU A 106 -3.74 2.16 -6.22
C GLU A 106 -4.82 2.99 -6.92
N ASN A 107 -4.92 4.28 -6.60
CA ASN A 107 -5.75 5.25 -7.34
C ASN A 107 -5.19 5.60 -8.74
N HIS A 108 -3.95 5.20 -9.05
CA HIS A 108 -3.30 5.31 -10.37
C HIS A 108 -3.20 3.96 -11.09
N VAL A 109 -3.71 2.85 -10.54
CA VAL A 109 -3.74 1.57 -11.24
C VAL A 109 -4.90 1.59 -12.24
N TYR A 110 -4.57 1.90 -13.49
CA TYR A 110 -5.49 1.72 -14.60
C TYR A 110 -5.83 0.23 -14.79
N SER A 111 -6.99 -0.06 -15.40
CA SER A 111 -7.35 -1.45 -15.71
C SER A 111 -6.31 -2.11 -16.61
N HIS A 112 -6.18 -3.44 -16.56
CA HIS A 112 -5.22 -4.18 -17.38
C HIS A 112 -5.30 -3.83 -18.88
N SER A 113 -6.50 -3.57 -19.39
CA SER A 113 -6.69 -3.14 -20.78
C SER A 113 -6.08 -1.76 -21.04
N VAL A 114 -6.27 -0.81 -20.12
CA VAL A 114 -5.68 0.53 -20.25
C VAL A 114 -4.17 0.46 -20.14
N MET A 115 -3.63 -0.24 -19.14
CA MET A 115 -2.19 -0.46 -18.99
C MET A 115 -1.59 -1.12 -20.25
N GLY A 116 -2.24 -2.14 -20.79
CA GLY A 116 -1.83 -2.81 -22.02
C GLY A 116 -1.71 -1.85 -23.21
N TYR A 117 -2.71 -0.99 -23.43
CA TYR A 117 -2.66 0.00 -24.50
C TYR A 117 -1.56 1.04 -24.32
N VAL A 118 -1.33 1.49 -23.08
CA VAL A 118 -0.26 2.46 -22.79
C VAL A 118 1.12 1.84 -22.95
N ARG A 119 1.31 0.59 -22.51
CA ARG A 119 2.54 -0.18 -22.75
C ARG A 119 2.82 -0.35 -24.23
N GLN A 120 1.80 -0.68 -25.03
CA GLN A 120 1.94 -0.81 -26.48
C GLN A 120 2.23 0.53 -27.18
N ASN A 121 1.62 1.62 -26.72
CA ASN A 121 2.01 2.97 -27.14
C ASN A 121 3.47 3.31 -26.72
N LEU A 122 3.92 2.70 -25.61
CA LEU A 122 5.28 2.55 -25.07
C LEU A 122 6.33 1.84 -25.95
N ASP A 123 5.91 1.24 -27.07
CA ASP A 123 6.68 0.23 -27.81
C ASP A 123 7.05 -1.00 -26.95
N LEU A 124 6.22 -1.34 -25.95
CA LEU A 124 6.34 -2.54 -25.13
C LEU A 124 5.29 -3.59 -25.50
N GLU A 125 5.51 -4.83 -25.09
CA GLU A 125 4.45 -5.85 -25.12
C GLU A 125 3.34 -5.50 -24.12
N ALA A 126 2.10 -5.91 -24.43
CA ALA A 126 0.94 -5.55 -23.60
C ALA A 126 1.03 -6.04 -22.15
N ASN A 127 1.82 -7.10 -21.90
CA ASN A 127 2.05 -7.71 -20.60
C ASN A 127 3.42 -7.37 -19.99
N ASP A 128 4.21 -6.50 -20.62
CA ASP A 128 5.49 -6.04 -20.09
C ASP A 128 5.27 -4.92 -19.06
N ASP A 129 5.52 -5.24 -17.79
CA ASP A 129 5.32 -4.36 -16.63
C ASP A 129 6.55 -3.51 -16.28
N SER A 130 7.62 -3.57 -17.09
CA SER A 130 8.90 -2.90 -16.81
C SER A 130 8.80 -1.37 -16.66
N LYS A 131 7.78 -0.75 -17.23
CA LYS A 131 7.51 0.70 -17.14
C LYS A 131 6.24 1.07 -16.37
N ASP A 132 5.63 0.13 -15.65
CA ASP A 132 4.37 0.41 -14.94
C ASP A 132 4.48 1.54 -13.92
N MET A 133 5.64 1.66 -13.24
CA MET A 133 5.88 2.78 -12.33
C MET A 133 5.97 4.13 -13.05
N GLU A 134 6.54 4.16 -14.26
CA GLU A 134 6.59 5.39 -15.08
C GLU A 134 5.18 5.75 -15.57
N ILE A 135 4.39 4.76 -15.98
CA ILE A 135 2.99 4.94 -16.40
C ILE A 135 2.13 5.45 -15.22
N ALA A 136 2.36 4.93 -14.01
CA ALA A 136 1.67 5.40 -12.81
C ALA A 136 1.97 6.86 -12.46
N GLN A 137 3.12 7.40 -12.90
CA GLN A 137 3.49 8.80 -12.71
C GLN A 137 2.95 9.72 -13.82
N MET A 138 2.43 9.18 -14.92
CA MET A 138 1.81 9.97 -15.98
C MET A 138 0.50 10.61 -15.50
N SER A 139 0.24 11.82 -15.98
CA SER A 139 -1.07 12.44 -15.72
C SER A 139 -2.19 11.61 -16.36
N ARG A 140 -3.38 11.62 -15.76
CA ARG A 140 -4.55 10.90 -16.32
C ARG A 140 -4.88 11.33 -17.75
N ASN A 141 -4.65 12.60 -18.08
CA ASN A 141 -4.82 13.11 -19.45
C ASN A 141 -3.82 12.49 -20.41
N GLU A 142 -2.55 12.40 -20.00
CA GLU A 142 -1.51 11.75 -20.81
C GLU A 142 -1.83 10.27 -21.03
N VAL A 143 -2.21 9.54 -19.99
CA VAL A 143 -2.59 8.12 -20.12
C VAL A 143 -3.78 7.95 -21.06
N PHE A 144 -4.81 8.81 -20.91
CA PHE A 144 -5.97 8.78 -21.81
C PHE A 144 -5.59 9.07 -23.27
N ASP A 145 -4.70 10.05 -23.49
CA ASP A 145 -4.25 10.42 -24.83
C ASP A 145 -3.46 9.26 -25.47
N ARG A 146 -2.57 8.59 -24.72
CA ARG A 146 -1.84 7.41 -25.18
C ARG A 146 -2.75 6.24 -25.54
N VAL A 147 -3.80 6.00 -24.74
CA VAL A 147 -4.82 4.98 -25.06
C VAL A 147 -5.51 5.30 -26.38
N LEU A 148 -5.90 6.56 -26.58
CA LEU A 148 -6.56 6.99 -27.80
C LEU A 148 -5.65 6.87 -29.01
N GLU A 149 -4.40 7.32 -28.91
CA GLU A 149 -3.40 7.21 -29.96
C GLU A 149 -3.18 5.76 -30.39
N TRP A 150 -3.03 4.85 -29.42
CA TRP A 150 -2.91 3.42 -29.71
C TRP A 150 -4.13 2.86 -30.46
N ASN A 151 -5.32 3.37 -30.16
CA ASN A 151 -6.56 2.98 -30.83
C ASN A 151 -6.87 3.81 -32.10
N GLY A 152 -5.91 4.61 -32.60
CA GLY A 152 -6.02 5.35 -33.86
C GLY A 152 -6.66 6.73 -33.77
N PHE A 153 -6.98 7.21 -32.56
CA PHE A 153 -7.59 8.53 -32.32
C PHE A 153 -6.54 9.60 -32.00
N ILE A 154 -5.51 9.69 -32.84
CA ILE A 154 -4.35 10.58 -32.63
C ILE A 154 -4.80 12.05 -32.62
N GLY A 155 -4.48 12.78 -31.55
CA GLY A 155 -4.81 14.20 -31.38
C GLY A 155 -6.26 14.49 -30.97
N TYR A 156 -7.09 13.47 -30.73
CA TYR A 156 -8.50 13.65 -30.33
C TYR A 156 -8.74 13.65 -28.82
N GLY A 157 -7.67 13.66 -28.01
CA GLY A 157 -7.73 13.61 -26.55
C GLY A 157 -8.74 14.54 -25.91
N SER A 158 -8.61 15.85 -26.18
CA SER A 158 -9.53 16.87 -25.68
C SER A 158 -10.95 16.68 -26.22
N THR A 159 -11.09 16.43 -27.52
CA THR A 159 -12.39 16.26 -28.19
C THR A 159 -13.19 15.10 -27.60
N VAL A 160 -12.56 13.94 -27.38
CA VAL A 160 -13.24 12.78 -26.80
C VAL A 160 -13.60 13.03 -25.33
N ARG A 161 -12.74 13.70 -24.55
CA ARG A 161 -13.09 14.10 -23.18
C ARG A 161 -14.32 15.02 -23.18
N ASP A 162 -14.34 16.04 -24.03
CA ASP A 162 -15.47 16.96 -24.15
C ASP A 162 -16.77 16.25 -24.55
N TRP A 163 -16.68 15.25 -25.45
CA TRP A 163 -17.82 14.40 -25.80
C TRP A 163 -18.31 13.56 -24.61
N VAL A 164 -17.40 12.94 -23.86
CA VAL A 164 -17.77 12.14 -22.68
C VAL A 164 -18.42 13.04 -21.62
N GLU A 165 -17.85 14.21 -21.33
CA GLU A 165 -18.43 15.18 -20.40
C GLU A 165 -19.81 15.66 -20.88
N GLY A 166 -19.97 15.96 -22.17
CA GLY A 166 -21.22 16.42 -22.77
C GLY A 166 -22.33 15.36 -22.82
N VAL A 167 -21.98 14.10 -23.15
CA VAL A 167 -22.94 13.00 -23.28
C VAL A 167 -23.36 12.45 -21.92
N TYR A 168 -22.41 12.25 -21.00
CA TYR A 168 -22.68 11.60 -19.71
C TYR A 168 -22.85 12.58 -18.56
N GLY A 169 -22.63 13.89 -18.77
CA GLY A 169 -22.75 14.91 -17.72
C GLY A 169 -21.71 14.75 -16.60
N VAL A 170 -20.63 14.02 -16.84
CA VAL A 170 -19.53 13.84 -15.89
C VAL A 170 -18.50 14.96 -16.06
N LYS A 171 -17.78 15.32 -14.99
CA LYS A 171 -16.61 16.20 -15.09
C LYS A 171 -15.34 15.38 -14.89
N LEU A 172 -14.64 15.09 -15.98
CA LEU A 172 -13.39 14.34 -15.98
C LEU A 172 -12.25 15.15 -15.35
N SER A 173 -12.32 16.49 -15.43
CA SER A 173 -11.42 17.41 -14.74
C SER A 173 -11.50 17.40 -13.19
N LYS A 174 -12.49 16.72 -12.60
CA LYS A 174 -12.74 16.73 -11.15
C LYS A 174 -12.28 15.48 -10.40
N ILE A 175 -11.69 14.48 -11.07
CA ILE A 175 -11.18 13.32 -10.35
C ILE A 175 -9.86 13.74 -9.69
N ARG A 176 -9.89 13.84 -8.36
CA ARG A 176 -9.02 14.67 -7.49
C ARG A 176 -7.52 14.47 -7.70
N MET A 177 -6.81 15.60 -7.63
CA MET A 177 -5.38 15.72 -7.27
C MET A 177 -5.12 15.15 -5.89
#